data_AF-A0A6B1GCV9-F1
#
_entry.id   AF-A0A6B1GCV9-F1
#
_cell.length_a   1.000
_cell.length_b   1.000
_cell.length_c   1.000
_cell.angle_alpha   90.00
_cell.angle_beta   90.00
_cell.angle_gamma   90.00
#
_symmetry.space_group_name_H-M   'P 1'
#
loop_
_entity.id
_entity.type
_entity.pdbx_description
1 polymer ?
#
loop_
_entity_poly.entity_id
_entity_poly.type
_entity_poly.pdbx_seq_one_letter_code
_entity_poly.pdbx_strand_id
1 'polypeptide(L)' 'MRRSGPQALLVGALALVALTTSAIHAQSPADPPNLLPNGGFEDGGDGWVDPAGGALEVVDDPVQSGDSAGKVTASRP' A
#
# COMPACT_ATOMS: atom_id res chain seq x y z
N MET A 1 -31.25 -3.13 -50.02
CA MET A 1 -31.04 -4.07 -48.89
C MET A 1 -29.55 -4.34 -48.79
N ARG A 2 -28.80 -3.56 -47.99
CA ARG A 2 -28.31 -3.88 -46.63
C ARG A 2 -27.57 -5.23 -46.52
N ARG A 3 -26.27 -5.16 -46.23
CA ARG A 3 -25.61 -5.91 -45.15
C ARG A 3 -24.33 -5.17 -44.74
N SER A 4 -24.39 -4.55 -43.56
CA SER A 4 -23.25 -3.99 -42.84
C SER A 4 -22.32 -5.12 -42.38
N GLY A 5 -21.00 -4.90 -42.50
CA GLY A 5 -19.99 -5.68 -41.79
C GLY A 5 -19.58 -4.98 -40.48
N PRO A 6 -19.16 -5.72 -39.44
CA PRO A 6 -18.95 -5.20 -38.10
C PRO A 6 -17.64 -4.42 -37.98
N GLN A 7 -17.68 -3.39 -37.12
CA GLN A 7 -16.52 -2.65 -36.68
C GLN A 7 -15.64 -3.56 -35.80
N ALA A 8 -14.37 -3.68 -36.17
CA ALA A 8 -13.35 -4.27 -35.30
C ALA A 8 -12.59 -3.13 -34.60
N LEU A 9 -12.87 -3.01 -33.30
CA LEU A 9 -12.17 -2.20 -32.33
C LEU A 9 -10.69 -2.64 -32.30
N LEU A 10 -9.73 -1.75 -32.56
CA LEU A 10 -8.35 -1.97 -32.15
C LEU A 10 -8.05 -1.05 -30.96
N VAL A 11 -8.08 -1.65 -29.79
CA VAL A 11 -7.61 -1.09 -28.52
C VAL A 11 -6.07 -1.06 -28.58
N GLY A 12 -5.48 0.12 -28.63
CA GLY A 12 -4.04 0.33 -28.60
C GLY A 12 -3.59 0.82 -27.23
N ALA A 13 -2.82 -0.01 -26.53
CA ALA A 13 -2.39 0.12 -25.14
C ALA A 13 -1.72 1.46 -24.79
N LEU A 14 -2.19 2.10 -23.72
CA LEU A 14 -1.40 3.10 -22.99
C LEU A 14 -0.74 2.37 -21.80
N ALA A 15 0.54 2.03 -21.95
CA ALA A 15 1.32 1.48 -20.86
C ALA A 15 1.58 2.57 -19.82
N LEU A 16 0.91 2.47 -18.67
CA LEU A 16 1.19 3.33 -17.52
C LEU A 16 2.52 2.87 -16.91
N VAL A 17 3.57 3.66 -17.08
CA VAL A 17 4.83 3.47 -16.35
C VAL A 17 4.62 4.04 -14.95
N ALA A 18 4.40 3.17 -13.96
CA ALA A 18 4.46 3.57 -12.56
C ALA A 18 5.93 3.79 -12.18
N LEU A 19 6.35 5.05 -12.06
CA LEU A 19 7.59 5.40 -11.38
C LEU A 19 7.36 5.18 -9.88
N THR A 20 7.82 4.04 -9.34
CA THR A 20 7.91 3.88 -7.88
C THR A 20 9.15 4.60 -7.42
N THR A 21 9.00 5.85 -7.00
CA THR A 21 10.08 6.54 -6.29
C THR A 21 10.18 5.90 -4.92
N SER A 22 11.16 5.02 -4.71
CA SER A 22 11.49 4.54 -3.36
C SER A 22 11.95 5.76 -2.55
N ALA A 23 11.15 6.15 -1.55
CA ALA A 23 11.58 7.11 -0.56
C ALA A 23 12.77 6.49 0.19
N ILE A 24 13.95 7.08 0.00
CA ILE A 24 15.13 6.77 0.80
C ILE A 24 14.82 7.15 2.25
N HIS A 25 14.58 6.14 3.09
CA HIS A 25 14.36 6.30 4.52
C HIS A 25 15.68 6.65 5.22
N ALA A 26 16.01 7.94 5.22
CA ALA A 26 17.04 8.47 6.09
C ALA A 26 16.54 8.32 7.53
N GLN A 27 17.01 7.30 8.26
CA GLN A 27 16.86 7.27 9.72
C GLN A 27 17.49 8.55 10.28
N SER A 28 16.63 9.45 10.77
CA SER A 28 17.00 10.68 11.44
C SER A 28 17.92 10.37 12.63
N PRO A 29 18.79 11.31 13.06
CA PRO A 29 19.67 11.09 14.20
C PRO A 29 18.85 10.67 15.42
N ALA A 30 18.98 9.40 15.79
CA ALA A 30 18.32 8.70 16.90
C ALA A 30 17.00 9.36 17.31
N ASP A 31 15.89 8.90 16.71
CA ASP A 31 14.55 9.26 17.18
C ASP A 31 14.51 9.28 18.71
N PRO A 32 13.88 10.29 19.34
CA PRO A 32 13.69 10.30 20.78
C PRO A 32 13.27 8.90 21.25
N PRO A 33 13.80 8.40 22.38
CA PRO A 33 13.67 6.99 22.77
C PRO A 33 12.22 6.50 22.95
N ASN A 34 11.26 7.41 22.88
CA ASN A 34 9.83 7.19 23.01
C ASN A 34 9.07 7.21 21.68
N LEU A 35 9.73 7.34 20.52
CA LEU A 35 9.07 7.22 19.22
C LEU A 35 9.09 5.78 18.73
N LEU A 36 7.94 5.35 18.21
CA LEU A 36 7.83 4.09 17.50
C LEU A 36 8.24 4.32 16.04
N PRO A 37 9.23 3.58 15.52
CA PRO A 37 9.56 3.61 14.11
C PRO A 37 8.33 3.25 13.27
N ASN A 38 8.11 3.98 12.17
CA ASN A 38 6.98 3.75 11.26
C ASN A 38 5.62 3.61 11.99
N GLY A 39 5.36 4.44 13.00
CA GLY A 39 4.10 4.41 13.76
C GLY A 39 2.85 4.80 12.95
N GLY A 40 3.05 5.45 11.80
CA GLY A 40 1.99 5.84 10.86
C GLY A 40 1.69 4.82 9.77
N PHE A 41 2.53 3.79 9.57
CA PHE A 41 2.38 2.78 8.50
C PHE A 41 2.53 3.31 7.06
N GLU A 42 3.09 4.50 6.89
CA GLU A 42 3.34 5.11 5.57
C GLU A 42 4.47 4.39 4.80
N ASP A 43 5.26 3.56 5.49
CA ASP A 43 6.24 2.63 4.90
C ASP A 43 5.74 1.19 4.94
N GLY A 44 4.43 1.01 4.86
CA GLY A 44 3.82 -0.29 5.01
C GLY A 44 4.00 -0.85 6.43
N GLY A 45 4.22 -2.17 6.52
CA GLY A 45 4.38 -2.89 7.79
C GLY A 45 5.81 -2.94 8.33
N ASP A 46 6.74 -2.17 7.74
CA ASP A 46 8.16 -2.23 8.08
C ASP A 46 8.40 -1.96 9.56
N GLY A 47 9.17 -2.85 10.21
CA GLY A 47 9.48 -2.78 11.65
C GLY A 47 8.40 -3.37 12.57
N TRP A 48 7.25 -3.76 12.04
CA TRP A 48 6.16 -4.36 12.81
C TRP A 48 6.06 -5.87 12.56
N VAL A 49 5.78 -6.63 13.61
CA VAL A 49 5.65 -8.10 13.55
C VAL A 49 4.43 -8.55 14.35
N ASP A 50 3.85 -9.69 13.97
CA ASP A 50 2.77 -10.33 14.72
C ASP A 50 3.27 -11.60 15.44
N PRO A 51 3.73 -11.48 16.69
CA PRO A 51 4.22 -12.63 17.45
C PRO A 51 3.10 -13.52 17.99
N ALA A 52 1.85 -13.02 18.01
CA ALA A 52 0.70 -13.74 18.56
C ALA A 52 -0.05 -14.55 17.48
N GLY A 53 0.43 -14.50 16.25
CA GLY A 53 -0.07 -15.28 15.13
C GLY A 53 -1.34 -14.71 14.51
N GLY A 54 -1.65 -13.42 14.69
CA GLY A 54 -2.66 -12.71 13.89
C GLY A 54 -2.14 -12.33 12.49
N ALA A 55 -2.83 -11.38 11.85
CA ALA A 55 -2.38 -10.76 10.62
C ALA A 55 -2.36 -9.23 10.74
N LEU A 56 -1.25 -8.63 10.32
CA LEU A 56 -1.11 -7.20 10.10
C LEU A 56 -1.28 -6.92 8.60
N GLU A 57 -2.25 -6.07 8.28
CA GLU A 57 -2.50 -5.57 6.93
C GLU A 57 -2.37 -4.04 6.94
N VAL A 58 -1.74 -3.46 5.93
CA VAL A 58 -1.70 -2.00 5.73
C VAL A 58 -2.86 -1.62 4.84
N VAL A 59 -3.66 -0.66 5.27
CA VAL A 59 -4.88 -0.19 4.58
C VAL A 59 -4.81 1.31 4.31
N ASP A 60 -5.59 1.78 3.33
CA ASP A 60 -5.72 3.18 2.95
C ASP A 60 -7.10 3.79 3.31
N ASP A 61 -8.05 2.98 3.79
CA ASP A 61 -9.32 3.40 4.37
C ASP A 61 -9.82 2.37 5.40
N PRO A 62 -10.10 2.78 6.66
CA PRO A 62 -9.92 4.10 7.24
C PRO A 62 -8.47 4.40 7.66
N VAL A 63 -8.07 5.67 7.61
CA VAL A 63 -6.77 6.19 8.09
C VAL A 63 -6.95 7.32 9.08
N GLN A 64 -6.00 7.46 10.03
CA GLN A 64 -6.03 8.54 11.01
C GLN A 64 -5.29 9.79 10.53
N SER A 65 -4.16 9.60 9.86
CA SER A 65 -3.33 10.62 9.22
C SER A 65 -2.51 9.98 8.10
N GLY A 66 -1.97 10.79 7.20
CA GLY A 66 -1.25 10.26 6.04
C GLY A 66 -2.18 9.52 5.06
N ASP A 67 -1.62 8.55 4.36
CA ASP A 67 -2.31 7.75 3.36
C ASP A 67 -2.56 6.30 3.85
N SER A 68 -1.99 5.89 4.98
CA SER A 68 -2.01 4.50 5.44
C SER A 68 -2.33 4.30 6.93
N ALA A 69 -2.73 3.08 7.28
CA ALA A 69 -2.91 2.63 8.66
C ALA A 69 -2.67 1.11 8.80
N GLY A 70 -2.23 0.69 9.99
CA GLY A 70 -2.10 -0.73 10.33
C GLY A 70 -3.41 -1.32 10.87
N LYS A 71 -3.96 -2.30 10.15
CA LYS A 71 -5.13 -3.09 10.56
C LYS A 71 -4.68 -4.44 11.10
N VAL A 72 -4.95 -4.70 12.37
CA VAL A 72 -4.67 -5.99 13.01
C VAL A 72 -5.94 -6.84 13.03
N THR A 73 -5.84 -8.07 12.54
CA THR A 73 -6.90 -9.07 12.66
C THR A 73 -6.41 -10.27 13.45
N ALA A 74 -7.26 -10.79 14.32
CA ALA A 74 -6.95 -12.02 15.03
C ALA A 74 -7.04 -13.21 14.05
N SER A 75 -6.05 -14.09 14.07
CA SER A 75 -6.21 -15.42 13.50
C SER A 75 -7.13 -16.19 14.43
N ARG A 76 -8.33 -16.50 13.96
CA ARG A 76 -9.27 -17.34 14.71
C ARG A 76 -8.69 -18.76 14.76
N PRO A 77 -8.68 -19.44 15.92
CA PRO A 77 -8.34 -20.86 15.99
C PRO A 77 -9.35 -21.73 15.21
#